data_AF-A0A9D3XYN1-F1
#
_entry.id   AF-A0A9D3XYN1-F1
#
_cell.length_a   1.000
_cell.length_b   1.000
_cell.length_c   1.000
_cell.angle_alpha   90.00
_cell.angle_beta   90.00
_cell.angle_gamma   90.00
#
_symmetry.space_group_name_H-M   'P 1'
#
loop_
_entity.id
_entity.type
_entity.pdbx_description
1 polymer ?
#
loop_
_entity_poly.entity_id
_entity_poly.type
_entity_poly.pdbx_seq_one_letter_code
_entity_poly.pdbx_strand_id
1 'polypeptide(L)'
;MADSGASALEIGEADANWALIRDKVVEERFGPAVVPVPFLEDAAAYELLSVLVRKPVGARRLLGRARALVPVGALAQLVQQGLEPGELARGTREYSARARGEAHYEETRLVAGAPCHIQLQLGSLHKKVAFLALRPDLPWLRGLRSLYLLHEVFYCGGLALAVARGPSRRTLHLPGPRPLAFRCLKFALGPRGLLGPQKPLGPALPARAAWLKLPAPEPPAPPAESKSSPQGRSPFGRASRAGKWPFARRRAQPAAPRRGDPDRHAMSLPLLPSAESDSDG
;
A
#
# COMPACT_ATOMS: atom_id res chain seq x y z
N MET A 1 28.70 -12.00 -37.44
CA MET A 1 27.49 -12.13 -36.59
C MET A 1 27.36 -10.83 -35.83
N ALA A 2 26.37 -10.01 -36.16
CA ALA A 2 26.18 -8.70 -35.54
C ALA A 2 25.54 -8.88 -34.17
N ASP A 3 26.25 -8.45 -33.13
CA ASP A 3 25.70 -8.29 -31.79
C ASP A 3 24.67 -7.14 -31.86
N SER A 4 23.40 -7.52 -32.05
CA SER A 4 22.30 -6.56 -32.18
C SER A 4 22.13 -5.88 -30.83
N GLY A 5 22.59 -4.63 -30.75
CA GLY A 5 22.64 -3.83 -29.53
C GLY A 5 21.29 -3.77 -28.82
N ALA A 6 21.10 -4.66 -27.84
CA ALA A 6 19.99 -4.59 -26.91
C ALA A 6 20.18 -3.31 -26.08
N SER A 7 19.42 -2.27 -26.40
CA SER A 7 19.46 -1.05 -25.60
C SER A 7 18.78 -1.30 -24.24
N ALA A 8 19.29 -0.68 -23.18
CA ALA A 8 18.70 -0.85 -21.85
C ALA A 8 17.26 -0.29 -21.82
N LEU A 9 16.37 -0.99 -21.13
CA LEU A 9 15.03 -0.49 -20.83
C LEU A 9 15.06 0.20 -19.46
N GLU A 10 14.73 1.48 -19.42
CA GLU A 10 14.65 2.25 -18.18
C GLU A 10 13.52 1.75 -17.25
N ILE A 11 13.70 1.84 -15.94
CA ILE A 11 12.71 1.32 -14.96
C ILE A 11 11.34 2.00 -15.09
N GLY A 12 11.30 3.30 -15.40
CA GLY A 12 10.06 4.03 -15.63
C GLY A 12 9.30 3.56 -16.89
N GLU A 13 10.04 3.15 -17.94
CA GLU A 13 9.43 2.53 -19.11
C GLU A 13 8.98 1.10 -18.82
N ALA A 14 9.74 0.36 -18.00
CA ALA A 14 9.35 -0.97 -17.55
C ALA A 14 8.05 -0.94 -16.75
N ASP A 15 7.84 0.05 -15.87
CA ASP A 15 6.57 0.27 -15.16
C ASP A 15 5.38 0.43 -16.13
N ALA A 16 5.57 1.22 -17.20
CA ALA A 16 4.52 1.44 -18.18
C ALA A 16 4.15 0.15 -18.93
N ASN A 17 5.14 -0.69 -19.27
CA ASN A 17 4.89 -1.98 -19.92
C ASN A 17 4.35 -3.03 -18.93
N TRP A 18 4.81 -3.02 -17.69
CA TRP A 18 4.27 -3.84 -16.61
C TRP A 18 2.79 -3.55 -16.38
N ALA A 19 2.39 -2.27 -16.35
CA ALA A 19 0.99 -1.88 -16.22
C ALA A 19 0.07 -2.45 -17.31
N LEU A 20 0.60 -2.79 -18.49
CA LEU A 20 -0.17 -3.45 -19.54
C LEU A 20 -0.46 -4.90 -19.19
N ILE A 21 0.55 -5.64 -18.71
CA ILE A 21 0.48 -7.11 -18.58
C ILE A 21 0.20 -7.61 -17.16
N ARG A 22 0.40 -6.78 -16.13
CA ARG A 22 0.46 -7.21 -14.72
C ARG A 22 -0.78 -7.93 -14.23
N ASP A 23 -1.97 -7.44 -14.58
CA ASP A 23 -3.22 -8.00 -14.06
C ASP A 23 -3.39 -9.43 -14.59
N LYS A 24 -3.17 -9.63 -15.89
CA LYS A 24 -3.23 -10.94 -16.55
C LYS A 24 -2.15 -11.90 -16.04
N VAL A 25 -0.90 -11.43 -15.95
CA VAL A 25 0.21 -12.24 -15.41
C VAL A 25 -0.07 -12.69 -13.98
N VAL A 26 -0.56 -11.79 -13.12
CA VAL A 26 -0.84 -12.12 -11.72
C VAL A 26 -2.05 -13.02 -11.58
N GLU A 27 -3.10 -12.80 -12.36
CA GLU A 27 -4.28 -13.66 -12.37
C GLU A 27 -3.94 -15.08 -12.83
N GLU A 28 -3.22 -15.25 -13.93
CA GLU A 28 -2.82 -16.55 -14.48
C GLU A 28 -1.88 -17.32 -13.55
N ARG A 29 -1.02 -16.61 -12.79
CA ARG A 29 0.02 -17.25 -11.95
C ARG A 29 -0.39 -17.43 -10.50
N PHE A 30 -1.13 -16.49 -9.94
CA PHE A 30 -1.42 -16.43 -8.50
C PHE A 30 -2.93 -16.44 -8.19
N GLY A 31 -3.79 -16.29 -9.21
CA GLY A 31 -5.24 -16.35 -9.10
C GLY A 31 -5.91 -14.97 -9.00
N PRO A 32 -7.23 -14.90 -9.24
CA PRO A 32 -7.97 -13.65 -9.43
C PRO A 32 -8.14 -12.79 -8.17
N ALA A 33 -7.84 -13.35 -6.99
CA ALA A 33 -7.91 -12.65 -5.71
C ALA A 33 -6.60 -11.94 -5.32
N VAL A 34 -5.56 -12.07 -6.14
CA VAL A 34 -4.22 -11.51 -5.88
C VAL A 34 -4.09 -10.19 -6.63
N VAL A 35 -3.56 -9.18 -5.93
CA VAL A 35 -3.38 -7.84 -6.46
C VAL A 35 -1.94 -7.69 -6.97
N PRO A 36 -1.71 -7.26 -8.22
CA PRO A 36 -0.36 -6.99 -8.70
C PRO A 36 0.26 -5.78 -7.99
N VAL A 37 1.58 -5.84 -7.81
CA VAL A 37 2.35 -4.66 -7.43
C VAL A 37 2.19 -3.60 -8.53
N PRO A 38 1.86 -2.34 -8.18
CA PRO A 38 1.56 -1.33 -9.20
C PRO A 38 2.76 -0.92 -10.04
N PHE A 39 3.91 -0.74 -9.41
CA PHE A 39 5.15 -0.26 -10.03
C PHE A 39 6.29 -1.19 -9.61
N LEU A 40 7.07 -1.66 -10.58
CA LEU A 40 8.28 -2.45 -10.35
C LEU A 40 9.32 -1.65 -9.57
N GLU A 41 9.41 -0.34 -9.82
CA GLU A 41 10.31 0.57 -9.09
C GLU A 41 9.98 0.61 -7.60
N ASP A 42 8.69 0.61 -7.25
CA ASP A 42 8.21 0.72 -5.86
C ASP A 42 8.02 -0.65 -5.20
N ALA A 43 8.43 -1.75 -5.84
CA ALA A 43 8.10 -3.10 -5.40
C ALA A 43 8.49 -3.38 -3.94
N ALA A 44 9.64 -2.85 -3.50
CA ALA A 44 10.14 -2.98 -2.13
C ALA A 44 9.22 -2.35 -1.06
N ALA A 45 8.28 -1.49 -1.43
CA ALA A 45 7.31 -0.93 -0.48
C ALA A 45 6.14 -1.90 -0.16
N TYR A 46 6.00 -2.98 -0.93
CA TYR A 46 4.91 -3.96 -0.82
C TYR A 46 5.36 -5.27 -0.18
N GLU A 47 6.32 -5.19 0.75
CA GLU A 47 6.79 -6.32 1.55
C GLU A 47 5.70 -6.91 2.47
N LEU A 48 5.96 -8.12 2.96
CA LEU A 48 5.09 -8.77 3.94
C LEU A 48 4.92 -7.88 5.17
N LEU A 49 3.68 -7.74 5.63
CA LEU A 49 3.27 -6.84 6.72
C LEU A 49 3.42 -5.34 6.41
N SER A 50 3.62 -4.96 5.15
CA SER A 50 3.43 -3.57 4.75
C SER A 50 1.99 -3.13 4.91
N VAL A 51 1.82 -1.91 5.39
CA VAL A 51 0.52 -1.28 5.60
C VAL A 51 0.21 -0.39 4.41
N LEU A 52 -1.01 -0.50 3.86
CA LEU A 52 -1.55 0.44 2.90
C LEU A 52 -2.68 1.27 3.52
N VAL A 53 -2.76 2.53 3.12
CA VAL A 53 -3.84 3.43 3.52
C VAL A 53 -4.44 4.14 2.31
N ARG A 54 -5.71 4.51 2.41
CA ARG A 54 -6.37 5.32 1.38
C ARG A 54 -6.08 6.81 1.61
N LYS A 55 -5.29 7.43 0.75
CA LYS A 55 -5.06 8.88 0.74
C LYS A 55 -5.94 9.59 -0.29
N PRO A 56 -6.46 10.79 0.00
CA PRO A 56 -7.13 11.61 -1.00
C PRO A 56 -6.14 12.07 -2.08
N VAL A 57 -6.54 12.03 -3.34
CA VAL A 57 -5.74 12.51 -4.48
C VAL A 57 -6.31 13.84 -4.95
N GLY A 58 -5.56 14.94 -4.74
CA GLY A 58 -5.89 16.27 -5.26
C GLY A 58 -7.14 16.96 -4.69
N ALA A 59 -7.23 18.27 -4.91
CA ALA A 59 -8.29 19.16 -4.37
C ALA A 59 -9.51 19.33 -5.30
N ARG A 60 -9.70 18.49 -6.33
CA ARG A 60 -10.82 18.68 -7.28
C ARG A 60 -12.11 18.13 -6.69
N ARG A 61 -12.87 19.03 -6.05
CA ARG A 61 -14.07 18.77 -5.23
C ARG A 61 -15.34 18.40 -6.01
N LEU A 62 -15.31 18.31 -7.35
CA LEU A 62 -16.55 18.35 -8.13
C LEU A 62 -17.12 17.00 -8.58
N LEU A 63 -16.37 15.89 -8.59
CA LEU A 63 -16.88 14.58 -9.06
C LEU A 63 -16.38 13.37 -8.24
N GLY A 64 -16.43 13.50 -6.92
CA GLY A 64 -16.01 12.45 -6.00
C GLY A 64 -14.50 12.49 -5.71
N ARG A 65 -14.12 12.29 -4.44
CA ARG A 65 -12.71 12.25 -4.05
C ARG A 65 -12.12 10.94 -4.52
N ALA A 66 -11.36 10.95 -5.62
CA ALA A 66 -10.49 9.85 -5.96
C ALA A 66 -9.55 9.59 -4.77
N ARG A 67 -9.51 8.35 -4.29
CA ARG A 67 -8.61 7.93 -3.21
C ARG A 67 -7.66 6.90 -3.76
N ALA A 68 -6.38 7.15 -3.56
CA ALA A 68 -5.35 6.18 -3.91
C ALA A 68 -4.95 5.36 -2.71
N LEU A 69 -4.58 4.11 -2.95
CA LEU A 69 -3.86 3.31 -1.98
C LEU A 69 -2.38 3.60 -2.12
N VAL A 70 -1.74 3.80 -0.96
CA VAL A 70 -0.30 3.98 -0.89
C VAL A 70 0.26 3.15 0.26
N PRO A 71 1.44 2.54 0.10
CA PRO A 71 2.16 1.97 1.20
C PRO A 71 2.63 3.08 2.15
N VAL A 72 2.60 2.80 3.45
CA VAL A 72 3.08 3.71 4.51
C VAL A 72 4.24 3.13 5.30
N GLY A 73 4.66 1.90 4.98
CA GLY A 73 5.78 1.20 5.61
C GLY A 73 5.37 -0.11 6.27
N ALA A 74 6.37 -0.80 6.84
CA ALA A 74 6.17 -2.06 7.53
C ALA A 74 5.45 -1.83 8.86
N LEU A 75 4.49 -2.70 9.18
CA LEU A 75 3.73 -2.61 10.43
C LEU A 75 4.65 -2.58 11.66
N ALA A 76 5.71 -3.39 11.67
CA ALA A 76 6.69 -3.41 12.77
C ALA A 76 7.31 -2.05 13.06
N GLN A 77 7.65 -1.27 12.02
CA GLN A 77 8.23 0.08 12.16
C GLN A 77 7.19 1.08 12.65
N LEU A 78 5.95 0.92 12.19
CA LEU A 78 4.86 1.84 12.49
C LEU A 78 4.29 1.68 13.91
N VAL A 79 4.55 0.54 14.56
CA VAL A 79 4.08 0.26 15.93
C VAL A 79 5.17 0.50 16.98
N GLN A 80 6.37 0.97 16.61
CA GLN A 80 7.48 1.23 17.54
C GLN A 80 7.22 2.32 18.60
N GLN A 81 5.97 2.77 18.77
CA GLN A 81 5.51 3.53 19.93
C GLN A 81 4.72 2.70 20.95
N GLY A 82 4.74 1.35 20.89
CA GLY A 82 4.11 0.53 21.93
C GLY A 82 3.96 -0.98 21.73
N LEU A 83 4.55 -1.61 20.71
CA LEU A 83 4.59 -3.09 20.61
C LEU A 83 5.99 -3.64 20.90
N GLU A 84 6.04 -4.64 21.76
CA GLU A 84 7.22 -5.49 21.89
C GLU A 84 7.45 -6.28 20.58
N PRO A 85 8.65 -6.23 19.98
CA PRO A 85 8.95 -6.86 18.68
C PRO A 85 8.60 -8.36 18.56
N GLY A 86 8.45 -9.06 19.68
CA GLY A 86 8.18 -10.51 19.74
C GLY A 86 6.76 -10.95 19.39
N GLU A 87 5.76 -10.07 19.41
CA GLU A 87 4.36 -10.44 19.11
C GLU A 87 4.09 -10.51 17.60
N LEU A 88 4.79 -9.71 16.79
CA LEU A 88 4.60 -9.66 15.33
C LEU A 88 5.38 -10.76 14.59
N ALA A 89 6.51 -11.21 15.16
CA ALA A 89 7.43 -12.15 14.53
C ALA A 89 6.99 -13.63 14.63
N ARG A 90 6.11 -13.99 15.57
CA ARG A 90 5.73 -15.40 15.84
C ARG A 90 4.80 -16.04 14.78
N GLY A 91 4.35 -15.29 13.78
CA GLY A 91 3.32 -15.73 12.84
C GLY A 91 3.73 -15.75 11.37
N THR A 92 4.98 -15.49 11.00
CA THR A 92 5.39 -15.53 9.59
C THR A 92 5.82 -16.93 9.16
N ARG A 93 5.26 -17.40 8.06
CA ARG A 93 5.63 -18.66 7.42
C ARG A 93 5.90 -18.45 5.95
N GLU A 94 7.06 -18.92 5.52
CA GLU A 94 7.46 -18.91 4.12
C GLU A 94 7.04 -20.21 3.45
N TYR A 95 6.47 -20.08 2.25
CA TYR A 95 6.04 -21.19 1.41
C TYR A 95 6.67 -21.02 0.02
N SER A 96 7.68 -21.82 -0.28
CA SER A 96 8.16 -21.98 -1.65
C SER A 96 7.25 -22.96 -2.40
N ALA A 97 6.77 -22.56 -3.58
CA ALA A 97 6.05 -23.48 -4.44
C ALA A 97 7.03 -24.58 -4.89
N ARG A 98 6.72 -25.85 -4.60
CA ARG A 98 7.60 -26.99 -4.87
C ARG A 98 7.74 -27.32 -6.38
N ALA A 99 7.02 -26.63 -7.26
CA ALA A 99 7.02 -26.90 -8.70
C ALA A 99 7.22 -25.59 -9.50
N ARG A 100 8.37 -25.47 -10.17
CA ARG A 100 8.81 -24.38 -11.05
C ARG A 100 8.71 -22.98 -10.44
N GLY A 101 9.77 -22.58 -9.75
CA GLY A 101 10.01 -21.17 -9.39
C GLY A 101 10.23 -20.26 -10.60
N GLU A 102 10.23 -20.77 -11.83
CA GLU A 102 10.40 -19.96 -13.03
C GLU A 102 9.09 -19.84 -13.81
N ALA A 103 8.76 -18.63 -14.25
CA ALA A 103 7.63 -18.36 -15.11
C ALA A 103 8.05 -17.50 -16.30
N HIS A 104 7.52 -17.84 -17.46
CA HIS A 104 7.66 -17.05 -18.68
C HIS A 104 6.28 -16.58 -19.13
N TYR A 105 6.22 -15.37 -19.66
CA TYR A 105 5.03 -14.77 -20.25
C TYR A 105 5.42 -13.95 -21.46
N GLU A 106 4.60 -14.00 -22.49
CA GLU A 106 4.83 -13.31 -23.75
C GLU A 106 3.49 -12.84 -24.32
N GLU A 107 3.42 -11.57 -24.72
CA GLU A 107 2.21 -11.00 -25.32
C GLU A 107 2.55 -9.84 -26.27
N THR A 108 1.83 -9.76 -27.38
CA THR A 108 1.89 -8.61 -28.29
C THR A 108 0.64 -7.75 -28.11
N ARG A 109 0.84 -6.44 -27.90
CA ARG A 109 -0.23 -5.44 -27.74
C ARG A 109 -0.06 -4.27 -28.68
N LEU A 110 -1.16 -3.60 -29.03
CA LEU A 110 -1.10 -2.32 -29.73
C LEU A 110 -0.96 -1.18 -28.72
N VAL A 111 0.16 -0.44 -28.79
CA VAL A 111 0.43 0.73 -27.96
C VAL A 111 0.57 1.94 -28.88
N ALA A 112 -0.31 2.92 -28.72
CA ALA A 112 -0.40 4.09 -29.62
C ALA A 112 -0.49 3.71 -31.12
N GLY A 113 -1.22 2.63 -31.43
CA GLY A 113 -1.42 2.15 -32.81
C GLY A 113 -0.29 1.28 -33.38
N ALA A 114 0.82 1.09 -32.65
CA ALA A 114 1.93 0.26 -33.09
C ALA A 114 2.04 -1.05 -32.30
N PRO A 115 2.50 -2.16 -32.92
CA PRO A 115 2.72 -3.41 -32.20
C PRO A 115 3.88 -3.27 -31.21
N CYS A 116 3.61 -3.69 -29.97
CA CYS A 116 4.53 -3.73 -28.86
C CYS A 116 4.54 -5.16 -28.32
N HIS A 117 5.64 -5.84 -28.49
CA HIS A 117 5.84 -7.20 -28.05
C HIS A 117 6.56 -7.21 -26.70
N ILE A 118 5.97 -7.85 -25.69
CA ILE A 118 6.42 -7.83 -24.30
C ILE A 118 6.70 -9.25 -23.86
N GLN A 119 7.93 -9.50 -23.40
CA GLN A 119 8.37 -10.77 -22.83
C GLN A 119 8.78 -10.55 -21.38
N LEU A 120 8.25 -11.38 -20.48
CA LEU A 120 8.54 -11.36 -19.06
C LEU A 120 9.09 -12.73 -18.65
N GLN A 121 10.19 -12.72 -17.91
CA GLN A 121 10.75 -13.89 -17.26
C GLN A 121 10.86 -13.61 -15.77
N LEU A 122 10.33 -14.52 -14.96
CA LEU A 122 10.33 -14.47 -13.51
C LEU A 122 11.07 -15.69 -13.00
N GLY A 123 12.05 -15.49 -12.12
CA GLY A 123 12.81 -16.56 -11.47
C GLY A 123 12.51 -16.68 -9.99
N SER A 124 12.73 -17.87 -9.44
CA SER A 124 12.60 -18.21 -8.01
C SER A 124 11.33 -17.68 -7.33
N LEU A 125 10.17 -17.94 -7.93
CA LEU A 125 8.86 -17.60 -7.41
C LEU A 125 8.58 -18.30 -6.07
N HIS A 126 8.22 -17.51 -5.06
CA HIS A 126 7.86 -18.00 -3.75
C HIS A 126 6.82 -17.10 -3.10
N LYS A 127 6.16 -17.59 -2.04
CA LYS A 127 5.15 -16.85 -1.30
C LYS A 127 5.51 -16.78 0.17
N LYS A 128 5.38 -15.61 0.78
CA LYS A 128 5.45 -15.44 2.23
C LYS A 128 4.06 -15.12 2.77
N VAL A 129 3.71 -15.72 3.90
CA VAL A 129 2.41 -15.56 4.55
C VAL A 129 2.64 -15.17 6.00
N ALA A 130 1.85 -14.22 6.49
CA ALA A 130 1.82 -13.85 7.89
C ALA A 130 0.45 -14.16 8.49
N PHE A 131 0.47 -14.85 9.62
CA PHE A 131 -0.65 -15.04 10.52
C PHE A 131 -0.52 -14.03 11.65
N LEU A 132 -1.52 -13.18 11.84
CA LEU A 132 -1.44 -12.12 12.82
C LEU A 132 -2.67 -12.09 13.72
N ALA A 133 -2.41 -11.90 15.01
CA ALA A 133 -3.38 -11.45 16.00
C ALA A 133 -3.02 -10.01 16.37
N LEU A 134 -3.65 -9.03 15.72
CA LEU A 134 -3.34 -7.61 15.93
C LEU A 134 -4.27 -6.98 16.97
N ARG A 135 -3.67 -6.33 17.98
CA ARG A 135 -4.32 -5.32 18.83
C ARG A 135 -3.50 -4.02 19.03
N PRO A 136 -2.74 -3.51 18.03
CA PRO A 136 -1.95 -2.31 18.23
C PRO A 136 -2.83 -1.05 18.25
N ASP A 137 -2.48 -0.09 19.12
CA ASP A 137 -2.91 1.30 18.95
C ASP A 137 -2.00 1.97 17.90
N LEU A 138 -2.61 2.58 16.89
CA LEU A 138 -1.90 3.23 15.78
C LEU A 138 -2.32 4.70 15.72
N PRO A 139 -1.89 5.53 16.69
CA PRO A 139 -2.41 6.90 16.86
C PRO A 139 -2.14 7.80 15.66
N TRP A 140 -1.10 7.51 14.86
CA TRP A 140 -0.78 8.23 13.62
C TRP A 140 -1.77 7.97 12.47
N LEU A 141 -2.64 6.94 12.59
CA LEU A 141 -3.73 6.66 11.64
C LEU A 141 -5.03 7.43 11.96
N ARG A 142 -5.00 8.35 12.93
CA ARG A 142 -6.16 9.15 13.32
C ARG A 142 -6.83 9.80 12.11
N GLY A 143 -8.15 9.63 12.01
CA GLY A 143 -8.97 10.16 10.92
C GLY A 143 -9.06 9.28 9.67
N LEU A 144 -8.32 8.18 9.61
CA LEU A 144 -8.52 7.15 8.59
C LEU A 144 -9.63 6.19 9.01
N ARG A 145 -10.32 5.60 8.02
CA ARG A 145 -11.47 4.70 8.25
C ARG A 145 -11.10 3.22 8.13
N SER A 146 -10.01 2.93 7.42
CA SER A 146 -9.59 1.56 7.16
C SER A 146 -8.09 1.49 6.96
N LEU A 147 -7.53 0.39 7.42
CA LEU A 147 -6.15 -0.03 7.20
C LEU A 147 -6.17 -1.28 6.32
N TYR A 148 -5.20 -1.40 5.41
CA TYR A 148 -4.98 -2.61 4.64
C TYR A 148 -3.61 -3.16 4.97
N LEU A 149 -3.54 -4.47 5.21
CA LEU A 149 -2.31 -5.12 5.63
C LEU A 149 -1.98 -6.26 4.69
N LEU A 150 -0.76 -6.25 4.15
CA LEU A 150 -0.27 -7.32 3.29
C LEU A 150 0.05 -8.54 4.14
N HIS A 151 -0.76 -9.60 4.00
CA HIS A 151 -0.61 -10.82 4.79
C HIS A 151 -0.14 -12.02 3.93
N GLU A 152 -0.30 -11.95 2.61
CA GLU A 152 0.35 -12.86 1.67
C GLU A 152 1.07 -12.00 0.62
N VAL A 153 2.34 -12.28 0.35
CA VAL A 153 3.13 -11.60 -0.68
C VAL A 153 3.85 -12.63 -1.51
N PHE A 154 3.75 -12.47 -2.83
CA PHE A 154 4.39 -13.30 -3.84
C PHE A 154 5.62 -12.59 -4.35
N TYR A 155 6.74 -13.29 -4.34
CA TYR A 155 8.06 -12.76 -4.67
C TYR A 155 8.64 -13.48 -5.87
N CYS A 156 9.47 -12.79 -6.65
CA CYS A 156 10.45 -13.41 -7.54
C CYS A 156 11.86 -13.13 -7.05
N GLY A 157 12.79 -14.07 -7.21
CA GLY A 157 14.22 -13.86 -7.00
C GLY A 157 14.95 -13.20 -8.18
N GLY A 158 14.28 -13.09 -9.34
CA GLY A 158 14.78 -12.36 -10.50
C GLY A 158 13.64 -12.00 -11.46
N LEU A 159 13.75 -10.86 -12.13
CA LEU A 159 12.81 -10.40 -13.14
C LEU A 159 13.58 -9.90 -14.35
N ALA A 160 13.23 -10.39 -15.54
CA ALA A 160 13.68 -9.83 -16.81
C ALA A 160 12.47 -9.43 -17.65
N LEU A 161 12.46 -8.18 -18.14
CA LEU A 161 11.42 -7.64 -18.99
C LEU A 161 12.07 -7.18 -20.30
N ALA A 162 11.65 -7.78 -21.41
CA ALA A 162 12.05 -7.37 -22.74
C ALA A 162 10.86 -6.78 -23.48
N VAL A 163 11.08 -5.67 -24.17
CA VAL A 163 10.07 -4.97 -24.96
C VAL A 163 10.63 -4.74 -26.37
N ALA A 164 9.91 -5.22 -27.37
CA ALA A 164 10.24 -4.98 -28.78
C ALA A 164 9.15 -4.12 -29.44
N ARG A 165 9.58 -3.07 -30.14
CA ARG A 165 8.73 -2.18 -30.94
C ARG A 165 9.42 -1.94 -32.28
N GLY A 166 8.87 -2.55 -33.34
CA GLY A 166 9.54 -2.59 -34.65
C GLY A 166 10.91 -3.27 -34.54
N PRO A 167 12.00 -2.66 -35.06
CA PRO A 167 13.34 -3.26 -35.01
C PRO A 167 14.03 -3.11 -33.65
N SER A 168 13.51 -2.27 -32.74
CA SER A 168 14.16 -1.97 -31.46
C SER A 168 13.70 -2.95 -30.39
N ARG A 169 14.65 -3.69 -29.81
CA ARG A 169 14.44 -4.52 -28.62
C ARG A 169 15.21 -3.94 -27.44
N ARG A 170 14.51 -3.75 -26.32
CA ARG A 170 15.07 -3.22 -25.08
C ARG A 170 14.79 -4.13 -23.91
N THR A 171 15.74 -4.26 -23.00
CA THR A 171 15.67 -5.22 -21.90
C THR A 171 16.02 -4.58 -20.57
N LEU A 172 15.26 -4.93 -19.54
CA LEU A 172 15.55 -4.62 -18.15
C LEU A 172 15.73 -5.92 -17.38
N HIS A 173 16.83 -6.03 -16.64
CA HIS A 173 17.08 -7.12 -15.70
C HIS A 173 17.13 -6.55 -14.29
N LEU A 174 16.26 -7.05 -13.44
CA LEU A 174 16.24 -6.71 -12.03
C LEU A 174 16.64 -7.98 -11.25
N PRO A 175 17.84 -8.03 -10.64
CA PRO A 175 18.26 -9.16 -9.82
C PRO A 175 17.71 -9.08 -8.40
N GLY A 176 17.54 -10.22 -7.73
CA GLY A 176 17.19 -10.27 -6.30
C GLY A 176 15.68 -10.36 -6.00
N PRO A 177 15.34 -10.69 -4.73
CA PRO A 177 13.98 -10.88 -4.28
C PRO A 177 13.18 -9.58 -4.34
N ARG A 178 12.01 -9.62 -4.99
CA ARG A 178 11.06 -8.50 -5.02
C ARG A 178 9.61 -8.96 -4.98
N PRO A 179 8.73 -8.23 -4.28
CA PRO A 179 7.29 -8.41 -4.38
C PRO A 179 6.79 -8.21 -5.82
N LEU A 180 5.95 -9.11 -6.28
CA LEU A 180 5.24 -9.01 -7.57
C LEU A 180 3.74 -8.85 -7.39
N ALA A 181 3.20 -9.45 -6.34
CA ALA A 181 1.78 -9.48 -6.08
C ALA A 181 1.51 -9.74 -4.60
N PHE A 182 0.32 -9.41 -4.12
CA PHE A 182 -0.03 -9.57 -2.71
C PHE A 182 -1.53 -9.79 -2.49
N ARG A 183 -1.87 -10.31 -1.32
CA ARG A 183 -3.22 -10.29 -0.74
C ARG A 183 -3.21 -9.44 0.52
N CYS A 184 -4.29 -8.71 0.73
CA CYS A 184 -4.41 -7.83 1.88
C CYS A 184 -5.65 -8.13 2.74
N LEU A 185 -5.48 -7.99 4.05
CA LEU A 185 -6.57 -7.92 5.00
C LEU A 185 -7.01 -6.46 5.13
N LYS A 186 -8.29 -6.24 5.38
CA LYS A 186 -8.83 -4.91 5.66
C LYS A 186 -9.30 -4.84 7.10
N PHE A 187 -8.84 -3.84 7.84
CA PHE A 187 -9.27 -3.56 9.20
C PHE A 187 -10.03 -2.24 9.26
N ALA A 188 -11.06 -2.18 10.11
CA ALA A 188 -11.66 -0.91 10.49
C ALA A 188 -10.68 -0.10 11.35
N LEU A 189 -10.77 1.22 11.30
CA LEU A 189 -10.05 2.09 12.22
C LEU A 189 -11.05 2.93 13.01
N GLY A 190 -10.85 3.00 14.31
CA GLY A 190 -11.58 3.89 15.21
C GLY A 190 -11.12 5.35 15.07
N PRO A 191 -11.88 6.31 15.64
CA PRO A 191 -11.58 7.74 15.52
C PRO A 191 -10.22 8.14 16.09
N ARG A 192 -9.68 7.36 17.03
CA ARG A 192 -8.36 7.60 17.65
C ARG A 192 -7.19 6.91 16.94
N GLY A 193 -7.44 6.12 15.89
CA GLY A 193 -6.43 5.27 15.25
C GLY A 193 -6.42 3.83 15.75
N LEU A 194 -7.33 3.47 16.67
CA LEU A 194 -7.45 2.11 17.20
C LEU A 194 -7.84 1.12 16.11
N LEU A 195 -7.14 -0.01 16.03
CA LEU A 195 -7.46 -1.09 15.11
C LEU A 195 -8.77 -1.77 15.54
N GLY A 196 -9.78 -1.71 14.66
CA GLY A 196 -11.05 -2.38 14.82
C GLY A 196 -11.07 -3.76 14.15
N PRO A 197 -12.25 -4.40 14.07
CA PRO A 197 -12.37 -5.75 13.50
C PRO A 197 -11.96 -5.80 12.03
N GLN A 198 -11.51 -6.98 11.60
CA GLN A 198 -11.32 -7.29 10.18
C GLN A 198 -12.67 -7.18 9.45
N LYS A 199 -12.66 -6.53 8.29
CA LYS A 199 -13.80 -6.40 7.40
C LYS A 199 -13.55 -7.23 6.15
N PRO A 200 -14.63 -7.75 5.51
CA PRO A 200 -14.48 -8.38 4.21
C PRO A 200 -13.85 -7.40 3.21
N LEU A 201 -12.90 -7.92 2.45
CA LEU A 201 -12.35 -7.22 1.30
C LEU A 201 -13.44 -7.25 0.22
N GLY A 202 -14.15 -6.14 0.04
CA GLY A 202 -15.11 -6.04 -1.06
C GLY A 202 -14.39 -6.23 -2.42
N PRO A 203 -15.13 -6.47 -3.51
CA PRO A 203 -14.57 -6.73 -4.85
C PRO A 203 -13.78 -5.55 -5.45
N ALA A 204 -13.66 -4.44 -4.73
CA ALA A 204 -13.09 -3.18 -5.19
C ALA A 204 -11.55 -3.08 -5.13
N LEU A 205 -10.87 -4.07 -4.55
CA LEU A 205 -9.41 -4.06 -4.40
C LEU A 205 -8.56 -4.72 -5.50
N PRO A 206 -9.12 -5.42 -6.52
CA PRO A 206 -8.33 -5.85 -7.67
C PRO A 206 -8.39 -4.95 -8.91
N ALA A 207 -9.39 -4.07 -9.11
CA ALA A 207 -9.59 -3.43 -10.43
C ALA A 207 -9.72 -1.89 -10.47
N ARG A 208 -9.94 -1.23 -9.32
CA ARG A 208 -10.32 0.20 -9.29
C ARG A 208 -9.56 1.05 -8.27
N ALA A 209 -8.57 0.48 -7.61
CA ALA A 209 -7.70 1.27 -6.75
C ALA A 209 -6.82 2.17 -7.62
N ALA A 210 -6.88 3.48 -7.38
CA ALA A 210 -5.82 4.35 -7.85
C ALA A 210 -4.56 4.02 -7.03
N TRP A 211 -3.43 3.86 -7.71
CA TRP A 211 -2.13 3.66 -7.08
C TRP A 211 -1.27 4.89 -7.36
N LEU A 212 -0.56 5.38 -6.36
CA LEU A 212 0.41 6.46 -6.54
C LEU A 212 1.80 5.86 -6.58
N LYS A 213 2.59 6.32 -7.54
CA LYS A 213 4.03 6.10 -7.56
C LYS A 213 4.64 6.81 -6.36
N LEU A 214 5.55 6.15 -5.66
CA LEU A 214 6.21 6.74 -4.51
C LEU A 214 7.18 7.84 -4.97
N PRO A 215 7.35 8.90 -4.17
CA PRO A 215 8.44 9.83 -4.42
C PRO A 215 9.76 9.05 -4.36
N ALA A 216 10.69 9.37 -5.25
CA ALA A 216 12.02 8.79 -5.21
C ALA A 216 12.62 8.97 -3.80
N PRO A 217 13.30 7.95 -3.25
CA PRO A 217 13.99 8.09 -1.97
C PRO A 217 14.97 9.25 -2.07
N GLU A 218 14.85 10.20 -1.14
CA GLU A 218 15.78 11.33 -1.07
C GLU A 218 17.20 10.77 -0.87
N PRO A 219 18.19 11.19 -1.68
CA PRO A 219 19.55 10.70 -1.53
C PRO A 219 20.03 10.97 -0.10
N PRO A 220 20.76 10.03 0.53
CA PRO A 220 21.27 10.25 1.88
C PRO A 220 22.11 11.52 1.90
N ALA A 221 21.73 12.46 2.77
CA ALA A 221 22.49 13.69 2.97
C ALA A 221 23.95 13.33 3.25
N PRO A 222 24.92 14.01 2.63
CA PRO A 222 26.33 13.68 2.85
C PRO A 222 26.65 13.80 4.34
N PRO A 223 27.48 12.89 4.90
CA PRO A 223 27.88 12.95 6.29
C PRO A 223 28.54 14.31 6.55
N ALA A 224 27.99 15.07 7.50
CA ALA A 224 28.58 16.32 7.93
C ALA A 224 29.98 16.01 8.49
N GLU A 225 31.02 16.35 7.73
CA GLU A 225 32.39 16.31 8.20
C GLU A 225 32.54 17.32 9.35
N SER A 226 32.64 16.78 10.57
CA SER A 226 33.06 17.51 11.76
C SER A 226 34.50 17.98 11.59
N LYS A 227 34.69 19.23 11.13
CA LYS A 227 35.99 19.92 11.21
C LYS A 227 36.07 20.68 12.53
N SER A 228 37.06 20.29 13.33
CA SER A 228 37.45 20.83 14.63
C SER A 228 38.27 22.13 14.53
N SER A 229 37.88 23.13 15.33
CA SER A 229 38.67 24.14 16.09
C SER A 229 39.62 25.16 15.38
N PRO A 230 40.03 26.28 16.03
CA PRO A 230 39.47 27.02 17.20
C PRO A 230 39.42 28.58 17.04
N GLN A 231 38.93 29.25 18.10
CA GLN A 231 39.13 30.67 18.47
C GLN A 231 38.30 31.79 17.82
N GLY A 232 37.58 32.56 18.67
CA GLY A 232 37.10 33.90 18.33
C GLY A 232 35.96 34.43 19.21
N ARG A 233 36.29 34.86 20.44
CA ARG A 233 35.63 35.86 21.33
C ARG A 233 34.14 36.25 21.12
N SER A 234 33.35 36.07 22.19
CA SER A 234 32.05 36.73 22.52
C SER A 234 32.27 38.17 23.07
N PRO A 235 31.27 39.03 23.45
CA PRO A 235 29.79 38.98 23.37
C PRO A 235 29.13 40.27 22.82
N PHE A 236 27.79 40.29 22.81
CA PHE A 236 26.82 41.41 22.66
C PHE A 236 26.28 41.70 21.25
N GLY A 237 24.99 41.40 21.05
CA GLY A 237 24.27 41.88 19.86
C GLY A 237 22.87 41.28 19.65
N ARG A 238 21.92 41.62 20.54
CA ARG A 238 20.46 41.65 20.33
C ARG A 238 19.76 40.45 19.67
N ALA A 239 18.93 39.79 20.50
CA ALA A 239 17.85 38.91 20.10
C ALA A 239 16.91 39.56 19.07
N SER A 240 16.69 38.89 17.95
CA SER A 240 15.59 39.15 17.02
C SER A 240 14.94 37.83 16.57
N ARG A 241 13.66 37.71 16.94
CA ARG A 241 12.58 37.01 16.25
C ARG A 241 12.75 35.50 15.99
N ALA A 242 12.39 34.72 17.01
CA ALA A 242 11.89 33.37 16.81
C ALA A 242 10.55 33.41 16.06
N GLY A 243 10.55 32.82 14.86
CA GLY A 243 9.37 32.60 14.02
C GLY A 243 8.30 31.80 14.76
N LYS A 244 7.10 32.38 14.79
CA LYS A 244 5.89 31.77 15.32
C LYS A 244 5.41 30.69 14.34
N TRP A 245 5.43 29.44 14.77
CA TRP A 245 4.70 28.34 14.13
C TRP A 245 3.18 28.61 14.16
N PRO A 246 2.43 28.39 13.07
CA PRO A 246 1.00 28.71 13.02
C PRO A 246 0.16 27.50 13.46
N PHE A 247 0.17 27.18 14.75
CA PHE A 247 -0.91 26.40 15.35
C PHE A 247 -1.33 27.05 16.67
N ALA A 248 -1.86 28.27 16.55
CA ALA A 248 -2.65 28.86 17.61
C ALA A 248 -3.92 28.02 17.80
N ARG A 249 -3.95 27.31 18.93
CA ARG A 249 -5.12 26.65 19.49
C ARG A 249 -6.25 27.67 19.63
N ARG A 250 -7.30 27.57 18.80
CA ARG A 250 -8.61 28.11 19.19
C ARG A 250 -9.19 27.19 20.24
N ARG A 251 -9.05 27.60 21.50
CA ARG A 251 -9.83 27.12 22.63
C ARG A 251 -11.29 27.54 22.35
N ALA A 252 -12.14 26.60 21.95
CA ALA A 252 -13.58 26.82 21.95
C ALA A 252 -14.03 26.86 23.43
N GLN A 253 -14.66 27.98 23.82
CA GLN A 253 -15.36 28.07 25.09
C GLN A 253 -16.61 27.16 25.07
N PRO A 254 -16.99 26.58 26.23
CA PRO A 254 -18.17 25.76 26.35
C PRO A 254 -19.44 26.62 26.27
N ALA A 255 -20.38 26.22 25.42
CA ALA A 255 -21.73 26.74 25.45
C ALA A 255 -22.48 26.15 26.65
N ALA A 256 -23.17 27.03 27.39
CA ALA A 256 -24.02 26.71 28.53
C ALA A 256 -25.23 25.82 28.13
N PRO A 257 -25.83 25.07 29.08
CA PRO A 257 -26.95 24.19 28.81
C PRO A 257 -28.23 25.02 28.63
N ARG A 258 -28.92 24.82 27.50
CA ARG A 258 -30.31 25.23 27.37
C ARG A 258 -31.22 24.05 27.69
N ARG A 259 -31.88 24.20 28.85
CA ARG A 259 -33.31 24.01 29.12
C ARG A 259 -34.04 22.96 28.27
N GLY A 260 -34.66 22.04 29.00
CA GLY A 260 -35.37 20.89 28.49
C GLY A 260 -36.60 21.19 27.65
N ASP A 261 -36.99 20.15 26.93
CA ASP A 261 -38.37 19.92 26.51
C ASP A 261 -38.62 18.40 26.63
N PRO A 262 -39.54 17.94 27.50
CA PRO A 262 -39.84 16.54 27.73
C PRO A 262 -41.11 16.17 26.97
N ASP A 263 -41.00 15.67 25.74
CA ASP A 263 -42.07 14.86 25.15
C ASP A 263 -41.66 14.37 23.77
N ARG A 264 -41.26 13.09 23.68
CA ARG A 264 -41.57 12.23 22.54
C ARG A 264 -41.66 10.78 23.00
N HIS A 265 -42.88 10.46 23.42
CA HIS A 265 -43.58 9.19 23.30
C HIS A 265 -42.76 7.95 22.92
N ALA A 266 -42.68 7.06 23.92
CA ALA A 266 -42.58 5.62 23.74
C ALA A 266 -43.83 5.05 23.02
N MET A 267 -43.75 3.75 22.72
CA MET A 267 -44.81 2.84 22.22
C MET A 267 -44.94 2.86 20.67
N SER A 268 -44.85 1.77 19.92
CA SER A 268 -45.09 0.35 20.20
C SER A 268 -44.38 -0.52 19.14
N LEU A 269 -43.94 -1.72 19.51
CA LEU A 269 -43.54 -2.77 18.57
C LEU A 269 -44.79 -3.49 18.05
N PRO A 270 -44.92 -3.78 16.74
CA PRO A 270 -45.93 -4.72 16.26
C PRO A 270 -45.52 -6.15 16.63
N LEU A 271 -46.39 -6.83 17.37
CA LEU A 271 -46.33 -8.26 17.64
C LEU A 271 -46.59 -9.01 16.33
N LEU A 272 -45.69 -9.93 15.96
CA LEU A 272 -45.94 -10.89 14.88
C LEU A 272 -46.90 -11.96 15.41
N PRO A 273 -47.94 -12.36 14.64
CA PRO A 273 -48.75 -13.51 14.99
C PRO A 273 -47.94 -14.80 14.79
N SER A 274 -47.88 -15.62 15.83
CA SER A 274 -47.45 -17.01 15.78
C SER A 274 -48.37 -17.77 14.83
N ALA A 275 -47.83 -18.35 13.77
CA ALA A 275 -48.55 -19.31 12.96
C ALA A 275 -48.57 -20.64 13.74
N GLU A 276 -49.74 -20.93 14.30
CA GLU A 276 -50.11 -22.26 14.78
C GLU A 276 -50.24 -23.16 13.55
N SER A 277 -49.40 -24.19 13.50
CA SER A 277 -49.39 -25.18 12.44
C SER A 277 -50.12 -26.42 12.96
N ASP A 278 -51.44 -26.40 12.86
CA ASP A 278 -52.30 -27.57 12.96
C ASP A 278 -52.85 -27.91 11.57
N SER A 279 -52.47 -29.07 11.02
CA SER A 279 -53.43 -30.03 10.47
C SER A 279 -52.72 -31.33 10.12
N ASP A 280 -53.07 -32.36 10.90
CA ASP A 280 -52.90 -33.78 10.65
C ASP A 280 -53.74 -34.28 9.46
N GLY A 281 -53.45 -35.52 9.04
CA GLY A 281 -54.45 -36.58 8.92
C GLY A 281 -55.30 -36.66 7.66
#